data_AF-A0A7N2LMM4-F1
#
_entry.id   AF-A0A7N2LMM4-F1
#
_cell.length_a   1.000
_cell.length_b   1.000
_cell.length_c   1.000
_cell.angle_alpha   90.00
_cell.angle_beta   90.00
_cell.angle_gamma   90.00
#
_symmetry.space_group_name_H-M   'P 1'
#
loop_
_entity.id
_entity.type
_entity.pdbx_description
1 polymer ?
#
loop_
_entity_poly.entity_id
_entity_poly.type
_entity_poly.pdbx_seq_one_letter_code
_entity_poly.pdbx_strand_id
1 'polypeptide(L)'
;MCHCCKSAPEDAAHALWECGAAQDVWAGSLTVFQKFPTNQFDFMQLFEALANRLSTTKLELFLVQVWIIWNQRNVVVHGGQMKDSRWLTNRAAKLLEEYKKAQANMVITNVTPSRNYWQPPPQDVYKLNFDAAIFSDLN
;
A
#
# COMPACT_ATOMS: atom_id res chain seq x y z
N MET A 1 -3.98 -1.30 -19.61
CA MET A 1 -2.90 -0.30 -19.77
C MET A 1 -2.76 0.46 -18.46
N CYS A 2 -1.54 0.74 -18.01
CA CYS A 2 -1.24 1.37 -16.73
C CYS A 2 -1.92 2.74 -16.60
N HIS A 3 -2.65 2.94 -15.50
CA HIS A 3 -3.42 4.17 -15.29
C HIS A 3 -2.53 5.38 -15.01
N CYS A 4 -1.33 5.16 -14.47
CA CYS A 4 -0.41 6.22 -14.12
C CYS A 4 0.43 6.69 -15.31
N CYS A 5 1.11 5.78 -16.03
CA CYS A 5 2.04 6.16 -17.10
C CYS A 5 1.44 6.08 -18.52
N LYS A 6 0.34 5.34 -18.71
CA LYS A 6 -0.30 5.09 -20.03
C LYS A 6 0.62 4.42 -21.07
N SER A 7 1.77 3.87 -20.69
CA SER A 7 2.80 3.40 -21.63
C SER A 7 2.98 1.88 -21.69
N ALA A 8 2.49 1.12 -20.70
CA ALA A 8 2.65 -0.34 -20.64
C ALA A 8 1.38 -1.02 -20.10
N PRO A 9 1.23 -2.35 -20.29
CA PRO A 9 0.27 -3.15 -19.52
C PRO A 9 0.46 -2.95 -18.02
N GLU A 10 -0.62 -3.08 -17.26
CA GLU A 10 -0.55 -2.94 -15.81
C GLU A 10 -0.49 -4.31 -15.17
N ASP A 11 0.59 -4.58 -14.44
CA ASP A 11 0.70 -5.65 -13.46
C ASP A 11 1.31 -5.10 -12.16
N ALA A 12 1.49 -5.95 -11.15
CA ALA A 12 2.02 -5.52 -9.86
C ALA A 12 3.47 -5.00 -9.96
N ALA A 13 4.32 -5.64 -10.78
CA ALA A 13 5.71 -5.22 -10.94
C ALA A 13 5.76 -3.83 -11.58
N HIS A 14 5.06 -3.65 -12.69
CA HIS A 14 4.96 -2.38 -13.38
C HIS A 14 4.37 -1.30 -12.47
N ALA A 15 3.19 -1.53 -11.87
CA ALA A 15 2.50 -0.50 -11.10
C ALA A 15 3.27 -0.03 -9.86
N LEU A 16 4.04 -0.92 -9.22
CA LEU A 16 4.72 -0.63 -7.95
C LEU A 16 6.20 -0.30 -8.11
N TRP A 17 6.83 -0.75 -9.20
CA TRP A 17 8.27 -0.67 -9.38
C TRP A 17 8.62 -0.02 -10.71
N GLU A 18 8.26 -0.61 -11.85
CA GLU A 18 8.84 -0.23 -13.15
C GLU A 18 8.21 1.03 -13.78
N CYS A 19 6.99 1.36 -13.41
CA CYS A 19 6.25 2.52 -13.93
C CYS A 19 7.02 3.82 -13.69
N GLY A 20 7.09 4.71 -14.69
CA GLY A 20 7.76 6.01 -14.57
C GLY A 20 7.27 6.84 -13.38
N ALA A 21 5.95 6.86 -13.13
CA ALA A 21 5.37 7.55 -11.98
C ALA A 21 5.78 6.91 -10.63
N ALA A 22 5.98 5.59 -10.59
CA ALA A 22 6.52 4.91 -9.41
C ALA A 22 8.03 5.21 -9.26
N GLN A 23 8.78 5.21 -10.35
CA GLN A 23 10.21 5.52 -10.38
C GLN A 23 10.50 6.95 -9.88
N ASP A 24 9.65 7.94 -10.18
CA ASP A 24 9.78 9.29 -9.63
C ASP A 24 9.69 9.31 -8.09
N VAL A 25 8.87 8.43 -7.51
CA VAL A 25 8.76 8.26 -6.05
C VAL A 25 10.01 7.56 -5.51
N TRP A 26 10.47 6.49 -6.17
CA TRP A 26 11.69 5.77 -5.79
C TRP A 26 12.95 6.63 -5.89
N ALA A 27 13.01 7.56 -6.85
CA ALA A 27 14.11 8.51 -7.02
C ALA A 27 14.31 9.42 -5.80
N GLY A 28 13.25 9.73 -5.05
CA GLY A 28 13.34 10.48 -3.79
C GLY A 28 13.74 9.64 -2.58
N SER A 29 13.76 8.31 -2.70
CA SER A 29 13.95 7.38 -1.58
C SER A 29 15.42 6.99 -1.38
N LEU A 30 15.67 5.92 -0.62
CA LEU A 30 17.03 5.42 -0.36
C LEU A 30 17.75 5.01 -1.65
N THR A 31 19.05 5.27 -1.70
CA THR A 31 19.92 4.94 -2.86
C THR A 31 19.92 3.46 -3.25
N VAL A 32 19.62 2.56 -2.30
CA VAL A 32 19.49 1.12 -2.58
C VAL A 32 18.31 0.81 -3.49
N PHE A 33 17.21 1.56 -3.40
CA PHE A 33 16.04 1.37 -4.27
C PHE A 33 16.28 1.95 -5.65
N GLN A 34 16.90 3.13 -5.73
CA GLN A 34 17.21 3.82 -6.99
C GLN A 34 18.15 3.02 -7.90
N LYS A 35 19.06 2.23 -7.31
CA LYS A 35 20.06 1.44 -8.05
C LYS A 35 19.61 0.01 -8.32
N PHE A 36 18.43 -0.39 -7.87
CA PHE A 36 17.97 -1.76 -8.00
C PHE A 36 17.28 -1.94 -9.36
N PRO A 37 17.52 -3.06 -10.08
CA PRO A 37 17.05 -3.24 -11.45
C PRO A 37 15.52 -3.12 -11.59
N THR A 38 15.07 -2.59 -12.73
CA THR A 38 13.65 -2.34 -13.00
C THR A 38 13.00 -3.29 -14.01
N ASN A 39 13.71 -4.20 -14.67
CA ASN A 39 13.16 -5.00 -15.79
C ASN A 39 13.48 -6.51 -15.73
N GLN A 40 13.47 -7.13 -14.55
CA GLN A 40 13.98 -8.51 -14.41
C GLN A 40 13.20 -9.40 -13.45
N PHE A 41 12.15 -8.88 -12.81
CA PHE A 41 11.50 -9.56 -11.70
C PHE A 41 9.99 -9.37 -11.77
N ASP A 42 9.25 -10.43 -11.50
CA ASP A 42 7.91 -10.23 -10.98
C ASP A 42 7.97 -9.57 -9.59
N PHE A 43 6.84 -9.06 -9.10
CA PHE A 43 6.82 -8.34 -7.83
C PHE A 43 7.26 -9.20 -6.63
N MET A 44 7.00 -10.51 -6.65
CA MET A 44 7.37 -11.40 -5.55
C MET A 44 8.88 -11.66 -5.54
N GLN A 45 9.49 -11.87 -6.70
CA GLN A 45 10.94 -12.00 -6.85
C GLN A 45 11.66 -10.71 -6.43
N LEU A 46 11.12 -9.55 -6.81
CA LEU A 46 11.62 -8.25 -6.37
C LEU A 46 11.57 -8.13 -4.84
N PHE A 47 10.42 -8.46 -4.24
CA PHE A 47 10.24 -8.43 -2.79
C PHE A 47 11.25 -9.35 -2.09
N GLU A 48 11.39 -10.59 -2.54
CA GLU A 48 12.33 -11.55 -1.98
C GLU A 48 13.78 -11.05 -2.07
N ALA A 49 14.19 -10.55 -3.24
CA ALA A 49 15.54 -10.05 -3.45
C ALA A 49 15.86 -8.83 -2.54
N LEU A 50 14.89 -7.93 -2.35
CA LEU A 50 15.03 -6.80 -1.43
C LEU A 50 15.00 -7.25 0.03
N ALA A 51 14.09 -8.15 0.41
CA ALA A 51 14.00 -8.68 1.77
C ALA A 51 15.30 -9.38 2.21
N ASN A 52 15.95 -10.12 1.30
CA ASN A 52 17.22 -10.79 1.56
C ASN A 52 18.42 -9.82 1.68
N ARG A 53 18.32 -8.61 1.11
CA ARG A 53 19.44 -7.63 1.06
C ARG A 53 19.31 -6.51 2.09
N LEU A 54 18.09 -6.17 2.49
CA LEU A 54 17.80 -4.99 3.31
C LEU A 54 17.79 -5.33 4.80
N SER A 55 18.15 -4.34 5.62
CA SER A 55 17.84 -4.41 7.05
C SER A 55 16.34 -4.25 7.27
N THR A 56 15.82 -4.73 8.41
CA THR A 56 14.41 -4.62 8.79
C THR A 56 13.87 -3.20 8.61
N THR A 57 14.59 -2.18 9.11
CA THR A 57 14.18 -0.76 8.98
C THR A 57 14.03 -0.31 7.53
N LYS A 58 14.90 -0.78 6.64
CA LYS A 58 14.83 -0.43 5.21
C LYS A 58 13.71 -1.19 4.51
N LEU A 59 13.48 -2.44 4.88
CA LEU A 59 12.38 -3.25 4.36
C LEU A 59 11.01 -2.69 4.79
N GLU A 60 10.89 -2.22 6.03
CA GLU A 60 9.68 -1.52 6.51
C GLU A 60 9.40 -0.27 5.67
N LEU A 61 10.43 0.56 5.41
CA LEU A 61 10.27 1.74 4.56
C LEU A 61 9.85 1.36 3.13
N PHE A 62 10.46 0.32 2.57
CA PHE A 62 10.08 -0.22 1.26
C PHE A 62 8.60 -0.61 1.23
N LEU A 63 8.12 -1.36 2.22
CA LEU A 63 6.72 -1.79 2.30
C LEU A 63 5.74 -0.61 2.42
N VAL A 64 6.07 0.38 3.26
CA VAL A 64 5.25 1.60 3.39
C VAL A 64 5.21 2.38 2.07
N GLN A 65 6.34 2.46 1.37
CA GLN A 65 6.41 3.19 0.10
C GLN A 65 5.66 2.47 -1.03
N VAL A 66 5.77 1.14 -1.12
CA VAL A 66 4.94 0.29 -1.99
C VAL A 66 3.45 0.55 -1.73
N TRP A 67 3.04 0.56 -0.47
CA TRP A 67 1.66 0.84 -0.09
C TRP A 67 1.22 2.24 -0.52
N ILE A 68 2.06 3.27 -0.34
CA ILE A 68 1.76 4.63 -0.81
C ILE A 68 1.59 4.68 -2.32
N ILE A 69 2.48 4.05 -3.09
CA ILE A 69 2.41 4.01 -4.56
C ILE A 69 1.10 3.34 -5.00
N TRP A 70 0.75 2.20 -4.41
CA TRP A 70 -0.52 1.53 -4.69
C TRP A 70 -1.74 2.41 -4.42
N ASN A 71 -1.76 3.09 -3.27
CA ASN A 71 -2.84 4.02 -2.93
C ASN A 71 -2.94 5.18 -3.91
N GLN A 72 -1.82 5.76 -4.35
CA GLN A 72 -1.84 6.81 -5.36
C GLN A 72 -2.30 6.31 -6.73
N ARG A 73 -1.91 5.10 -7.13
CA ARG A 73 -2.45 4.46 -8.32
C ARG A 73 -3.97 4.31 -8.22
N ASN A 74 -4.50 3.91 -7.07
CA ASN A 74 -5.96 3.81 -6.87
C ASN A 74 -6.65 5.17 -6.98
N VAL A 75 -6.05 6.23 -6.42
CA VAL A 75 -6.55 7.61 -6.60
C VAL A 75 -6.65 7.96 -8.09
N VAL A 76 -5.62 7.66 -8.89
CA VAL A 76 -5.63 7.92 -10.34
C VAL A 76 -6.69 7.10 -11.07
N VAL A 77 -6.85 5.83 -10.71
CA VAL A 77 -7.86 4.93 -11.30
C VAL A 77 -9.28 5.46 -11.07
N HIS A 78 -9.52 6.07 -9.90
CA HIS A 78 -10.81 6.65 -9.54
C HIS A 78 -10.95 8.14 -9.94
N GLY A 79 -10.18 8.59 -10.94
CA GLY A 79 -10.32 9.94 -11.52
C GLY A 79 -9.61 11.05 -10.75
N GLY A 80 -8.87 10.73 -9.70
CA GLY A 80 -8.01 11.67 -8.99
C GLY A 80 -6.66 11.89 -9.68
N GLN A 81 -5.80 12.67 -9.02
CA GLN A 81 -4.44 12.96 -9.48
C GLN A 81 -3.42 12.47 -8.47
N MET A 82 -2.30 11.94 -8.98
CA MET A 82 -1.16 11.55 -8.16
C MET A 82 -0.53 12.79 -7.53
N LYS A 83 -0.19 12.70 -6.25
CA LYS A 83 0.53 13.78 -5.55
C LYS A 83 1.99 13.85 -6.01
N ASP A 84 2.64 14.99 -5.73
CA ASP A 84 4.07 15.19 -5.98
C ASP A 84 4.93 14.08 -5.35
N SER A 85 5.89 13.57 -6.13
CA SER A 85 6.70 12.41 -5.73
C SER A 85 7.57 12.67 -4.51
N ARG A 86 8.08 13.89 -4.31
CA ARG A 86 8.84 14.25 -3.10
C ARG A 86 7.93 14.26 -1.88
N TRP A 87 6.71 14.78 -2.02
CA TRP A 87 5.71 14.70 -0.96
C TRP A 87 5.40 13.25 -0.60
N LEU A 88 5.24 12.36 -1.58
CA LEU A 88 4.95 10.94 -1.37
C LEU A 88 6.07 10.22 -0.63
N THR A 89 7.32 10.45 -1.03
CA THR A 89 8.50 9.89 -0.36
C THR A 89 8.62 10.37 1.09
N ASN A 90 8.45 11.67 1.33
CA ASN A 90 8.46 12.22 2.69
C ASN A 90 7.31 11.65 3.53
N ARG A 91 6.13 11.46 2.91
CA ARG A 91 4.98 10.86 3.57
C ARG A 91 5.26 9.42 4.00
N ALA A 92 6.00 8.64 3.22
CA ALA A 92 6.38 7.26 3.56
C ALA A 92 7.20 7.21 4.86
N ALA A 93 8.26 8.02 4.93
CA ALA A 93 9.11 8.09 6.11
C ALA A 93 8.34 8.54 7.35
N LYS A 94 7.52 9.59 7.20
CA LYS A 94 6.70 10.12 8.29
C LYS A 94 5.66 9.12 8.78
N LEU A 95 5.00 8.41 7.85
CA LEU A 95 3.99 7.41 8.21
C LEU A 95 4.61 6.25 9.00
N LEU A 96 5.79 5.79 8.60
CA LEU A 96 6.51 4.75 9.33
C LEU A 96 6.89 5.22 10.75
N GLU A 97 7.33 6.47 10.89
CA GLU A 97 7.62 7.06 12.20
C GLU A 97 6.36 7.18 13.08
N GLU A 98 5.26 7.70 12.53
CA GLU A 98 3.95 7.79 13.20
C GLU A 98 3.48 6.40 13.67
N TYR A 99 3.59 5.38 12.82
CA TYR A 99 3.25 4.02 13.15
C TYR A 99 4.08 3.47 14.32
N LYS A 100 5.41 3.64 14.28
CA LYS A 100 6.31 3.18 15.35
C LYS A 100 6.01 3.88 16.68
N LYS A 101 5.74 5.18 16.65
CA LYS A 101 5.32 5.94 17.85
C LYS A 101 3.99 5.44 18.40
N ALA A 102 3.01 5.22 17.52
CA ALA A 102 1.70 4.70 17.92
C ALA A 102 1.82 3.31 18.56
N GLN A 103 2.63 2.43 17.98
CA GLN A 103 2.92 1.09 18.54
C GLN A 103 3.60 1.16 19.91
N ALA A 104 4.57 2.06 20.09
CA ALA A 104 5.22 2.24 21.40
C ALA A 104 4.25 2.75 22.49
N ASN A 105 3.24 3.52 22.09
CA ASN A 105 2.23 4.07 22.99
C ASN A 105 1.01 3.15 23.19
N MET A 106 0.93 2.05 22.46
CA MET A 106 -0.10 1.03 22.69
C MET A 106 0.24 0.29 23.99
N VAL A 107 -0.32 0.77 25.10
CA VAL A 107 -0.52 -0.07 26.28
C VAL A 107 -1.50 -1.16 25.86
N ILE A 108 -0.99 -2.36 25.60
CA ILE A 108 -1.84 -3.56 25.53
C ILE A 108 -2.39 -3.73 26.93
N THR A 109 -3.52 -3.09 27.22
CA THR A 109 -4.39 -3.59 28.26
C THR A 109 -4.73 -4.99 27.80
N ASN A 110 -4.41 -5.99 28.61
CA ASN A 110 -4.93 -7.34 28.45
C ASN A 110 -6.44 -7.28 28.69
N VAL A 111 -7.16 -6.61 27.80
CA VAL A 111 -8.61 -6.70 27.70
C VAL A 111 -8.81 -8.12 27.23
N THR A 112 -9.27 -8.97 28.13
CA THR A 112 -9.76 -10.30 27.76
C THR A 112 -10.75 -10.03 26.63
N PRO A 113 -10.49 -10.48 25.38
CA PRO A 113 -11.40 -10.20 24.30
C PRO A 113 -12.74 -10.77 24.73
N SER A 114 -13.75 -9.92 24.91
CA SER A 114 -15.12 -10.42 25.03
C SER A 114 -15.31 -11.31 23.81
N ARG A 115 -15.63 -12.59 24.03
CA ARG A 115 -15.80 -13.60 22.97
C ARG A 115 -16.99 -13.24 22.06
N ASN A 116 -16.88 -12.16 21.31
CA ASN A 116 -17.78 -11.82 20.22
C ASN A 116 -17.18 -12.43 18.96
N TYR A 117 -17.08 -13.76 18.96
CA TYR A 117 -16.79 -14.49 17.74
C TYR A 117 -18.01 -14.40 16.83
N TRP A 118 -17.75 -14.33 15.53
CA TRP A 118 -18.79 -14.47 14.53
C TRP A 118 -19.51 -15.81 14.75
N GLN A 119 -20.83 -15.74 14.91
CA GLN A 119 -21.71 -16.91 14.94
C GLN A 119 -22.42 -16.98 13.58
N PRO A 120 -22.55 -18.18 12.99
CA PRO A 120 -23.35 -18.35 11.80
C PRO A 120 -24.81 -17.98 12.08
N PRO A 121 -25.53 -17.39 11.12
CA PRO A 121 -26.94 -17.12 11.27
C PRO A 121 -27.74 -18.45 11.40
N PRO A 122 -28.93 -18.42 12.04
CA PRO A 122 -29.82 -19.58 12.13
C PRO A 122 -30.15 -20.20 10.76
N GLN A 123 -30.63 -21.46 10.77
CA GLN A 123 -30.78 -22.31 9.59
C GLN A 123 -31.60 -21.72 8.43
N ASP A 124 -32.48 -20.76 8.71
CA ASP A 124 -33.35 -20.10 7.72
C ASP A 124 -33.08 -18.59 7.55
N VAL A 125 -31.92 -18.11 8.03
CA VAL A 125 -31.55 -16.68 7.97
C VAL A 125 -30.25 -16.52 7.19
N TYR A 126 -30.27 -15.62 6.21
CA TYR A 126 -29.07 -15.20 5.48
C TYR A 126 -28.58 -13.87 6.04
N LYS A 127 -27.29 -13.82 6.44
CA LYS A 127 -26.61 -12.56 6.79
C LYS A 127 -25.82 -12.08 5.59
N LEU A 128 -26.29 -11.02 4.95
CA LEU A 128 -25.57 -10.34 3.88
C LEU A 128 -24.86 -9.12 4.46
N ASN A 129 -23.52 -9.09 4.37
CA ASN A 129 -22.75 -7.88 4.66
C ASN A 129 -22.50 -7.18 3.31
N PHE A 130 -22.91 -5.92 3.19
CA PHE A 130 -22.65 -5.11 2.01
C PHE A 130 -22.19 -3.71 2.44
N ASP A 131 -21.05 -3.28 1.91
CA ASP A 131 -20.53 -1.93 2.10
C ASP A 131 -21.18 -0.98 1.09
N ALA A 132 -22.47 -0.70 1.30
CA ALA A 132 -23.21 0.28 0.51
C ALA A 132 -22.88 1.70 0.97
N ALA A 133 -22.70 2.61 0.02
CA ALA A 133 -23.01 4.02 0.24
C ALA A 133 -24.36 4.31 -0.44
N ILE A 134 -25.37 4.73 0.34
CA ILE A 134 -26.64 5.23 -0.21
C ILE A 134 -26.46 6.74 -0.39
N PHE A 135 -26.53 7.22 -1.63
CA PHE A 135 -26.55 8.64 -1.93
C PHE A 135 -28.00 9.10 -2.07
N SER A 136 -28.34 10.21 -1.42
CA SER A 136 -29.71 10.73 -1.32
C SER A 136 -30.29 11.26 -2.64
N ASP A 137 -29.48 11.36 -3.69
CA ASP A 137 -29.81 12.11 -4.92
C ASP A 137 -30.30 11.23 -6.09
N LEU A 138 -30.77 10.00 -5.80
CA LEU A 138 -31.56 9.21 -6.74
C LEU A 138 -33.05 9.29 -6.36
N ASN A 139 -33.66 10.44 -6.61
CA ASN A 139 -35.11 10.60 -6.69
C ASN A 139 -35.46 11.49 -7.88
#